data_AF-A0A1V9ZDH0-F1
#
_entry.id   AF-A0A1V9ZDH0-F1
#
_cell.length_a   1.000
_cell.length_b   1.000
_cell.length_c   1.000
_cell.angle_alpha   90.00
_cell.angle_beta   90.00
_cell.angle_gamma   90.00
#
_symmetry.space_group_name_H-M   'P 1'
#
loop_
_entity.id
_entity.type
_entity.pdbx_description
1 polymer ?
#
loop_
_entity_poly.entity_id
_entity_poly.type
_entity_poly.pdbx_seq_one_letter_code
_entity_poly.pdbx_strand_id
1 'polypeptide(L)' 'MAQGVTFMETIDHLGGFTSLFGAVLVLALAYIFLVSFALPRGRVAQAERVNRLRQKTNQAPKNKPRRYAD' A
#
# COMPACT_ATOMS: atom_id res chain seq x y z
N MET A 1 23.42 -44.18 -22.82
CA MET A 1 24.08 -42.93 -22.39
C MET A 1 22.96 -42.03 -21.90
N ALA A 2 22.92 -41.69 -20.61
CA ALA A 2 21.84 -40.89 -20.06
C ALA A 2 21.96 -39.47 -20.61
N GLN A 3 21.05 -39.08 -21.51
CA GLN A 3 20.90 -37.71 -21.99
C GLN A 3 20.34 -36.91 -20.82
N GLY A 4 21.23 -36.31 -20.02
CA GLY A 4 20.86 -35.51 -18.87
C GLY A 4 20.11 -34.27 -19.34
N VAL A 5 18.85 -34.13 -18.93
CA VAL A 5 18.05 -32.94 -19.16
C VAL A 5 18.81 -31.76 -18.56
N THR A 6 19.22 -30.82 -19.40
CA THR A 6 19.96 -29.64 -18.95
C THR A 6 18.99 -28.62 -18.33
N PHE A 7 19.47 -27.79 -17.41
CA PHE A 7 18.63 -26.80 -16.72
C PHE A 7 17.87 -25.87 -17.71
N MET A 8 18.47 -25.61 -18.87
CA MET A 8 17.82 -24.84 -19.94
C MET A 8 16.64 -25.57 -20.58
N GLU A 9 16.72 -26.88 -20.74
CA GLU A 9 15.64 -27.70 -21.29
C GLU A 9 14.44 -27.76 -20.33
N THR A 10 14.69 -27.77 -19.01
CA THR A 10 13.63 -27.62 -18.01
C THR A 10 12.96 -26.25 -18.06
N ILE A 11 13.72 -25.18 -18.30
CA ILE A 11 13.16 -23.83 -18.44
C ILE A 11 12.26 -23.77 -19.67
N ASP A 12 12.69 -24.30 -20.82
CA ASP A 12 11.87 -24.36 -22.03
C ASP A 12 10.59 -25.18 -21.81
N HIS A 13 10.68 -26.32 -21.10
CA HIS A 13 9.51 -27.12 -20.77
C HIS A 13 8.53 -26.46 -19.78
N LEU A 14 9.00 -25.55 -18.92
CA LEU A 14 8.16 -24.76 -18.01
C LEU A 14 7.50 -23.54 -18.70
N GLY A 15 7.62 -23.41 -20.03
CA GLY A 15 7.10 -22.28 -20.79
C GLY A 15 8.12 -21.16 -21.01
N GLY A 16 9.39 -21.41 -20.70
CA GLY A 16 10.51 -20.52 -21.00
C GLY A 16 10.45 -19.16 -20.32
N PHE A 17 11.17 -18.19 -20.87
CA PHE A 17 11.17 -16.81 -20.39
C PHE A 17 9.78 -16.15 -20.43
N THR A 18 8.86 -16.65 -21.25
CA THR A 18 7.50 -16.11 -21.36
C THR A 18 6.66 -16.39 -20.11
N SER A 19 6.80 -17.57 -19.50
CA SER A 19 6.11 -17.89 -18.25
C SER A 19 6.69 -17.08 -17.08
N LEU A 20 8.00 -16.85 -17.09
CA LEU A 20 8.66 -15.98 -16.12
C LEU A 20 8.14 -14.52 -16.23
N PHE A 21 8.04 -14.01 -17.45
CA PHE A 21 7.52 -12.66 -17.71
C PHE A 21 6.05 -12.54 -17.30
N GLY A 22 5.24 -13.57 -17.60
CA GLY A 22 3.84 -13.65 -17.18
C GLY A 22 3.69 -13.67 -15.65
N ALA A 23 4.51 -14.45 -14.94
CA ALA A 23 4.50 -14.51 -13.49
C ALA A 23 4.86 -13.15 -12.85
N VAL A 24 5.89 -12.47 -13.37
CA VAL A 24 6.28 -11.14 -12.92
C VAL A 24 5.17 -10.12 -13.18
N LEU A 25 4.53 -10.17 -14.36
CA LEU A 25 3.43 -9.27 -14.70
C LEU A 25 2.22 -9.45 -13.76
N VAL A 26 1.82 -10.71 -13.52
CA VAL A 26 0.72 -11.04 -12.59
C VAL A 26 1.05 -10.57 -11.18
N LEU A 27 2.28 -10.80 -10.71
CA LEU A 27 2.72 -10.35 -9.40
C LEU A 27 2.68 -8.82 -9.27
N ALA A 28 3.12 -8.09 -10.30
CA ALA A 28 3.07 -6.63 -10.32
C ALA A 28 1.62 -6.12 -10.24
N LEU A 29 0.70 -6.71 -11.00
CA LEU A 29 -0.73 -6.36 -10.93
C LEU A 29 -1.33 -6.66 -9.55
N ALA A 30 -1.01 -7.81 -8.97
CA ALA A 30 -1.45 -8.18 -7.63
C ALA A 30 -0.94 -7.19 -6.57
N TYR A 31 0.33 -6.76 -6.67
CA TYR A 31 0.90 -5.73 -5.81
C TYR A 31 0.16 -4.40 -5.95
N ILE A 32 -0.06 -3.92 -7.18
CA ILE A 32 -0.77 -2.66 -7.43
C ILE A 32 -2.19 -2.73 -6.86
N PHE A 33 -2.88 -3.85 -7.04
CA PHE A 33 -4.22 -4.07 -6.50
C PHE A 33 -4.21 -4.04 -4.97
N LEU A 34 -3.27 -4.75 -4.34
CA LEU A 34 -3.12 -4.78 -2.88
C LEU A 34 -2.81 -3.39 -2.32
N VAL A 35 -1.88 -2.67 -2.92
CA VAL A 35 -1.50 -1.30 -2.54
C VAL A 35 -2.71 -0.37 -2.71
N SER A 36 -3.34 -0.38 -3.89
CA SER A 36 -4.46 0.50 -4.20
C SER A 36 -5.70 0.21 -3.37
N PHE A 37 -5.91 -1.02 -2.91
CA PHE A 37 -7.09 -1.39 -2.13
C PHE A 37 -6.85 -1.33 -0.61
N ALA A 38 -5.67 -1.75 -0.13
CA ALA A 38 -5.37 -1.82 1.29
C ALA A 38 -4.84 -0.50 1.87
N LEU A 39 -4.04 0.27 1.12
CA LEU A 39 -3.43 1.50 1.64
C LEU A 39 -4.35 2.73 1.74
N PRO A 40 -5.43 2.91 0.93
CA PRO A 40 -6.36 4.01 1.16
C PRO A 40 -6.94 3.95 2.57
N ARG A 41 -7.23 2.75 3.07
CA ARG A 41 -7.79 2.56 4.42
C ARG A 41 -6.82 3.01 5.52
N GLY A 42 -5.53 2.72 5.37
CA GLY A 42 -4.51 3.14 6.33
C GLY A 42 -4.26 4.66 6.33
N ARG A 43 -4.13 5.25 5.13
CA ARG A 43 -3.84 6.69 4.99
C ARG A 43 -5.05 7.57 5.34
N VAL A 44 -6.25 7.16 4.99
CA VAL A 44 -7.48 7.89 5.34
C VAL A 44 -7.73 7.82 6.84
N ALA A 45 -7.55 6.67 7.49
CA ALA A 45 -7.71 6.56 8.95
C ALA A 45 -6.71 7.44 9.74
N GLN A 46 -5.46 7.56 9.25
CA GLN A 46 -4.47 8.46 9.86
C GLN A 46 -4.78 9.93 9.60
N ALA A 47 -5.17 10.29 8.37
CA ALA A 47 -5.56 11.66 8.02
C ALA A 47 -6.80 12.10 8.82
N GLU A 48 -7.77 11.22 9.04
CA GLU A 48 -8.97 11.50 9.81
C GLU A 48 -8.67 11.71 11.30
N ARG A 49 -7.77 10.91 11.89
CA ARG A 49 -7.30 11.11 13.28
C ARG A 49 -6.58 12.45 13.45
N VAL A 50 -5.70 12.82 12.52
CA VAL A 50 -4.99 14.11 12.55
C VAL A 50 -5.97 15.27 12.39
N ASN A 51 -6.96 15.17 11.50
CA ASN A 51 -7.97 16.21 11.34
C ASN A 51 -8.85 16.38 12.58
N ARG A 52 -9.23 15.29 13.25
CA ARG A 52 -9.98 15.35 14.52
C ARG A 52 -9.16 15.98 15.65
N LEU A 53 -7.86 15.66 15.75
CA LEU A 53 -6.97 16.29 16.71
C LEU A 53 -6.84 17.79 16.44
N ARG A 54 -6.67 18.19 15.17
CA ARG A 54 -6.54 19.59 14.75
C ARG A 54 -7.84 20.39 14.95
N GLN A 55 -9.01 19.78 14.78
CA GLN A 55 -10.30 20.39 15.12
C GLN A 55 -10.46 20.59 16.62
N LYS A 56 -10.05 19.61 17.46
CA LYS A 56 -10.09 19.76 18.92
C LYS A 56 -9.16 20.86 19.44
N THR A 57 -7.95 20.99 18.89
CA THR A 57 -7.04 22.09 19.25
C THR A 57 -7.52 23.45 18.73
N ASN A 58 -8.08 23.53 17.52
CA ASN A 58 -8.62 24.80 17.01
C ASN A 58 -9.93 25.25 17.66
N GLN A 59 -10.66 24.36 18.35
CA GLN A 59 -11.83 24.71 19.16
C GLN A 59 -11.48 25.13 20.60
N ALA A 60 -10.25 24.84 21.06
CA ALA A 60 -9.72 25.28 22.35
C ALA A 60 -8.69 26.39 22.11
N PRO A 61 -9.07 27.67 21.87
CA PRO A 61 -9.64 28.51 22.93
C PRO A 61 -10.54 29.65 22.39
N LYS A 62 -11.86 29.46 22.28
CA LYS A 62 -12.80 30.58 21.99
C LYS A 62 -13.79 30.91 23.10
N ASN A 63 -13.68 30.24 24.26
CA ASN A 63 -14.62 30.39 25.38
C ASN A 63 -13.94 30.73 26.71
N LYS A 64 -13.11 31.78 26.73
CA LYS A 64 -12.91 32.56 27.96
C LYS A 64 -13.24 34.01 27.65
N PRO A 65 -14.45 34.51 27.96
CA PRO A 65 -14.64 35.94 28.08
C PRO A 65 -13.67 36.43 29.16
N ARG A 66 -12.75 37.32 28.78
CA ARG A 66 -12.01 38.18 29.72
C ARG A 66 -13.05 38.93 30.53
N ARG A 67 -13.36 38.44 31.72
CA ARG A 67 -14.24 39.11 32.68
C ARG A 67 -13.50 39.25 33.99
N TYR A 68 -12.57 40.19 34.01
CA TYR A 68 -12.23 40.99 35.18
C TYR A 68 -11.84 42.37 34.64
N ALA A 69 -12.86 43.20 34.50
CA ALA A 69 -12.72 44.65 34.52
C ALA A 69 -13.01 45.06 35.97
N ASP A 70 -12.10 45.88 36.48
CA ASP A 70 -12.13 46.70 37.71
C ASP A 70 -12.20 46.01 39.07
#